data_AF-A0A933IH34-F1
#
_entry.id   AF-A0A933IH34-F1
#
_cell.length_a   1.000
_cell.length_b   1.000
_cell.length_c   1.000
_cell.angle_alpha   90.00
_cell.angle_beta   90.00
_cell.angle_gamma   90.00
#
_symmetry.space_group_name_H-M   'P 1'
#
loop_
_entity.id
_entity.type
_entity.pdbx_description
1 polymer ?
#
loop_
_entity_poly.entity_id
_entity_poly.type
_entity_poly.pdbx_seq_one_letter_code
_entity_poly.pdbx_strand_id
1 'polypeptide(L)'
;MDVGGLFALDSVQVKVDDQVGAISVHLVCGVFGTLAVGLFAQDLLPNTTGNGLFFGGGTKLLWAQLAGVVAAGVFTFAISLIVWGLMKATIGIRVSPEEEMEGLDVGEHGITAYPDFQLAATIRTPGAARVSGAEAVALEPSFVRAKVPSA
;
A
#
# COMPACT_ATOMS: atom_id res chain seq x y z
N MET A 1 -0.17 15.19 17.10
CA MET A 1 0.20 13.81 16.73
C MET A 1 1.52 13.92 16.01
N ASP A 2 2.59 13.49 16.62
CA ASP A 2 3.92 13.61 16.04
C ASP A 2 4.07 12.58 14.91
N VAL A 3 4.74 12.97 13.82
CA VAL A 3 4.87 12.12 12.62
C VAL A 3 5.52 10.77 12.97
N GLY A 4 6.33 10.73 14.03
CA GLY A 4 6.97 9.53 14.57
C GLY A 4 6.02 8.45 15.09
N GLY A 5 4.78 8.77 15.51
CA GLY A 5 3.82 7.74 15.94
C GLY A 5 3.16 7.00 14.78
N LEU A 6 2.99 7.68 13.64
CA LEU A 6 2.46 7.09 12.40
C LEU A 6 3.50 6.17 11.76
N PHE A 7 4.78 6.57 11.76
CA PHE A 7 5.90 5.75 11.30
C PHE A 7 6.30 4.64 12.27
N ALA A 8 5.87 4.65 13.54
CA ALA A 8 6.27 3.64 14.52
C ALA A 8 5.76 2.22 14.18
N LEU A 9 4.57 2.10 13.56
CA LEU A 9 4.06 0.79 13.11
C LEU A 9 4.79 0.26 11.87
N ASP A 10 5.33 1.16 11.06
CA ASP A 10 6.14 0.88 9.86
C ASP A 10 7.65 0.73 10.19
N SER A 11 8.04 1.08 11.42
CA SER A 11 9.44 1.22 11.77
C SER A 11 10.17 -0.10 12.03
N VAL A 12 11.45 -0.10 11.62
CA VAL A 12 12.55 -1.06 11.89
C VAL A 12 12.57 -1.67 13.30
N GLN A 13 11.93 -1.03 14.30
CA GLN A 13 11.84 -1.51 15.68
C GLN A 13 10.90 -2.72 15.85
N VAL A 14 9.78 -2.75 15.11
CA VAL A 14 8.78 -3.83 15.21
C VAL A 14 9.02 -4.91 14.13
N LYS A 15 9.90 -4.64 13.16
CA LYS A 15 10.25 -5.56 12.06
C LYS A 15 9.03 -6.05 11.28
N VAL A 16 8.02 -5.19 11.15
CA VAL A 16 6.88 -5.39 10.26
C VAL A 16 7.16 -4.55 9.02
N ASP A 17 7.27 -5.24 7.88
CA ASP A 17 7.51 -4.62 6.58
C ASP A 17 6.15 -4.42 5.90
N ASP A 18 5.54 -3.25 6.12
CA ASP A 18 4.29 -2.83 5.49
C ASP A 18 4.61 -2.12 4.18
N GLN A 19 4.51 -2.86 3.07
CA GLN A 19 5.09 -2.50 1.77
C GLN A 19 4.65 -1.12 1.27
N VAL A 20 3.46 -0.68 1.65
CA VAL A 20 2.86 0.60 1.23
C VAL A 20 2.46 1.49 2.42
N GLY A 21 2.81 1.10 3.65
CA GLY A 21 2.39 1.80 4.86
C GLY A 21 0.87 1.77 5.09
N ALA A 22 0.17 0.72 4.64
CA ALA A 22 -1.28 0.61 4.72
C ALA A 22 -1.82 0.67 6.17
N ILE A 23 -1.12 0.05 7.12
CA ILE A 23 -1.49 0.05 8.54
C ILE A 23 -1.43 1.49 9.07
N SER A 24 -0.36 2.23 8.75
CA SER A 24 -0.22 3.60 9.23
C SER A 24 -1.35 4.49 8.69
N VAL A 25 -1.56 4.52 7.37
CA VAL A 25 -2.50 5.46 6.74
C VAL A 25 -3.96 5.04 6.94
N HIS A 26 -4.29 3.75 6.86
CA HIS A 26 -5.68 3.31 6.93
C HIS A 26 -6.12 2.95 8.34
N LEU A 27 -5.31 2.24 9.13
CA LEU A 27 -5.70 1.85 10.48
C LEU A 27 -5.57 3.03 11.44
N VAL A 28 -4.40 3.65 11.55
CA VAL A 28 -4.18 4.72 12.55
C VAL A 28 -5.03 5.94 12.24
N CYS A 29 -4.97 6.46 11.01
CA CYS A 29 -5.79 7.63 10.65
C CYS A 29 -7.28 7.29 10.62
N GLY A 30 -7.67 6.06 10.26
CA GLY A 30 -9.07 5.62 10.28
C GLY A 30 -9.65 5.57 11.69
N VAL A 31 -8.90 5.00 12.65
CA VAL A 31 -9.26 5.00 14.07
C VAL A 31 -9.36 6.42 14.59
N PHE A 32 -8.34 7.25 14.35
CA PHE A 32 -8.36 8.64 14.79
C PHE A 32 -9.53 9.43 14.20
N GLY A 33 -9.76 9.32 12.89
CA GLY A 33 -10.86 10.00 12.20
C GLY A 33 -12.22 9.62 12.77
N THR A 34 -12.41 8.33 13.06
CA THR A 34 -13.67 7.82 13.64
C THR A 34 -13.88 8.34 15.06
N LEU A 35 -12.83 8.40 15.88
CA LEU A 35 -12.89 8.99 17.22
C LEU A 35 -13.05 10.52 17.17
N ALA A 36 -12.50 11.18 16.15
CA ALA A 36 -12.64 12.63 15.95
C ALA A 36 -14.12 13.01 15.75
N VAL A 37 -14.94 12.17 15.12
CA VAL A 37 -16.40 12.35 15.08
C VAL A 37 -16.98 12.43 16.49
N GLY A 38 -16.59 11.53 17.39
CA GLY A 38 -17.04 11.52 18.79
C GLY A 38 -16.61 12.74 19.61
N LEU A 39 -15.52 13.38 19.21
CA LEU A 39 -14.97 14.56 19.89
C LEU A 39 -15.54 15.87 19.32
N PHE A 40 -15.58 15.98 17.99
CA PHE A 40 -15.73 17.25 17.28
C PHE A 40 -17.00 17.38 16.44
N ALA A 41 -17.87 16.37 16.37
CA ALA A 41 -19.12 16.49 15.62
C ALA A 41 -19.97 17.68 16.10
N GLN A 42 -20.62 18.35 15.17
CA GLN A 42 -21.57 19.42 15.43
C GLN A 42 -22.85 19.15 14.65
N ASP A 43 -23.98 19.24 15.34
CA ASP A 43 -25.31 19.05 14.78
C ASP A 43 -25.75 20.34 14.08
N LEU A 44 -25.19 20.57 12.88
CA LEU A 44 -25.46 21.76 12.06
C LEU A 44 -26.75 21.64 11.22
N LEU A 45 -27.29 20.43 11.11
CA LEU A 45 -28.52 20.10 10.39
C LEU A 45 -29.42 19.25 11.31
N PRO A 46 -30.74 19.26 11.15
CA PRO A 46 -31.62 18.39 11.93
C PRO A 46 -31.39 16.90 11.58
N ASN A 47 -31.45 16.04 12.60
CA ASN A 47 -31.30 14.57 12.52
C ASN A 47 -29.92 14.07 12.08
N THR A 48 -28.84 14.76 12.44
CA THR A 48 -27.49 14.22 12.18
C THR A 48 -26.98 13.36 13.34
N THR A 49 -25.68 13.07 13.32
CA THR A 49 -24.94 12.28 14.33
C THR A 49 -25.03 12.86 15.75
N GLY A 50 -25.46 14.12 15.89
CA GLY A 50 -25.48 14.85 17.16
C GLY A 50 -24.13 15.49 17.49
N ASN A 51 -24.09 16.23 18.60
CA ASN A 51 -22.88 16.92 19.03
C ASN A 51 -21.84 15.95 19.61
N GLY A 52 -20.56 16.24 19.35
CA GLY A 52 -19.42 15.58 19.97
C GLY A 52 -19.18 16.08 21.40
N LEU A 53 -18.22 15.44 22.07
CA LEU A 53 -17.87 15.73 23.46
C LEU A 53 -17.53 17.21 23.69
N PHE A 54 -16.77 17.82 22.79
CA PHE A 54 -16.35 19.22 22.93
C PHE A 54 -17.42 20.24 22.53
N PHE A 55 -18.52 19.78 21.93
CA PHE A 55 -19.66 20.62 21.53
C PHE A 55 -20.90 20.33 22.38
N GLY A 56 -20.73 19.76 23.58
CA GLY A 56 -21.79 19.60 24.57
C GLY A 56 -22.70 18.38 24.37
N GLY A 57 -22.38 17.47 23.45
CA GLY A 57 -23.17 16.23 23.25
C GLY A 57 -22.87 15.11 24.24
N GLY A 58 -22.00 15.34 25.21
CA GLY A 58 -21.60 14.37 26.23
C GLY A 58 -20.74 13.23 25.68
N THR A 59 -20.62 12.14 26.44
CA THR A 59 -19.71 11.02 26.12
C THR A 59 -20.35 9.92 25.26
N LYS A 60 -21.67 9.96 25.08
CA LYS A 60 -22.42 8.89 24.40
C LYS A 60 -21.92 8.65 22.97
N LEU A 61 -21.73 9.71 22.19
CA LEU A 61 -21.27 9.60 20.82
C LEU A 61 -19.83 9.07 20.76
N LEU A 62 -18.93 9.57 21.62
CA LEU A 62 -17.56 9.08 21.69
C LEU A 62 -17.48 7.58 22.00
N TRP A 63 -18.28 7.09 22.95
CA TRP A 63 -18.35 5.66 23.26
C TRP A 63 -18.93 4.84 22.11
N ALA A 64 -19.94 5.35 21.40
CA ALA A 64 -20.48 4.69 20.22
C ALA A 64 -19.42 4.57 19.10
N GLN A 65 -18.65 5.63 18.84
CA GLN A 65 -17.56 5.62 17.86
C GLN A 65 -16.44 4.64 18.26
N LEU A 66 -16.04 4.62 19.53
CA LEU A 66 -15.05 3.68 20.02
C LEU A 66 -15.52 2.23 19.91
N ALA A 67 -16.77 1.95 20.29
CA ALA A 67 -17.37 0.63 20.13
C ALA A 67 -17.41 0.21 18.65
N GLY A 68 -17.72 1.14 17.74
CA GLY A 68 -17.67 0.91 16.29
C GLY A 68 -16.27 0.55 15.79
N VAL A 69 -15.24 1.28 16.22
CA VAL A 69 -13.83 0.97 15.89
C VAL A 69 -13.45 -0.43 16.37
N VAL A 70 -13.77 -0.77 17.62
CA VAL A 70 -13.43 -2.08 18.19
C VAL A 70 -14.19 -3.20 17.48
N ALA A 71 -15.49 -3.01 17.24
CA ALA A 71 -16.31 -4.00 16.55
C ALA A 71 -15.81 -4.27 15.12
N ALA A 72 -15.53 -3.20 14.37
CA ALA A 72 -14.98 -3.31 13.03
C ALA A 72 -13.59 -3.97 13.05
N GLY A 73 -12.70 -3.54 13.95
CA GLY A 73 -11.35 -4.09 14.07
C GLY A 73 -11.32 -5.56 14.45
N VAL A 74 -12.13 -5.99 15.42
CA VAL A 74 -12.25 -7.40 15.82
C VAL A 74 -12.81 -8.24 14.67
N PHE A 75 -13.86 -7.75 14.01
CA PHE A 75 -14.48 -8.46 12.89
C PHE A 75 -13.50 -8.63 11.73
N THR A 76 -12.90 -7.54 11.25
CA THR A 76 -11.99 -7.59 10.09
C THR A 76 -10.74 -8.41 10.41
N PHE A 77 -10.13 -8.21 11.57
CA PHE A 77 -8.95 -8.98 11.97
C PHE A 77 -9.23 -10.48 12.08
N ALA A 78 -10.33 -10.87 12.73
CA ALA A 78 -10.70 -12.28 12.88
C ALA A 78 -10.98 -12.95 11.52
N ILE A 79 -11.78 -12.30 10.66
CA ILE A 79 -12.09 -12.83 9.33
C ILE A 79 -10.83 -12.90 8.46
N SER A 80 -10.00 -11.85 8.47
CA SER A 80 -8.72 -11.87 7.77
C SER A 80 -7.86 -13.04 8.25
N LEU A 81 -7.62 -13.21 9.56
CA LEU A 81 -6.80 -14.31 10.07
C LEU A 81 -7.29 -15.69 9.61
N ILE A 82 -8.61 -15.89 9.58
CA ILE A 82 -9.19 -17.13 9.08
C ILE A 82 -8.90 -17.30 7.60
N VAL A 83 -9.19 -16.30 6.77
CA VAL A 83 -9.00 -16.37 5.31
C VAL A 83 -7.53 -16.56 4.96
N TRP A 84 -6.64 -15.72 5.49
CA TRP A 84 -5.19 -15.83 5.25
C TRP A 84 -4.63 -17.15 5.78
N GLY A 85 -5.12 -17.63 6.93
CA GLY A 85 -4.74 -18.92 7.51
C GLY A 85 -5.15 -20.10 6.62
N LEU A 86 -6.37 -20.07 6.09
CA LEU A 86 -6.86 -21.09 5.16
C LEU A 86 -6.07 -21.07 3.84
N MET A 87 -5.85 -19.90 3.25
CA MET A 87 -5.06 -19.77 2.02
C MET A 87 -3.63 -20.27 2.22
N LYS A 88 -3.00 -19.94 3.35
CA LYS A 88 -1.67 -20.43 3.71
C LYS A 88 -1.62 -21.95 3.83
N ALA A 89 -2.69 -22.59 4.30
CA ALA A 89 -2.76 -24.04 4.47
C ALA A 89 -3.08 -24.79 3.16
N THR A 90 -3.75 -24.15 2.20
CA THR A 90 -4.21 -24.82 0.97
C THR A 90 -3.31 -24.56 -0.23
N ILE A 91 -3.09 -23.29 -0.58
CA ILE A 91 -2.43 -22.89 -1.83
C ILE A 91 -1.10 -22.14 -1.59
N GLY A 92 -0.89 -21.62 -0.38
CA GLY A 92 0.22 -20.72 -0.08
C GLY A 92 -0.09 -19.27 -0.47
N ILE A 93 0.52 -18.32 0.24
CA ILE A 93 0.29 -16.87 0.05
C ILE A 93 1.53 -16.09 -0.38
N ARG A 94 2.71 -16.72 -0.36
CA ARG A 94 4.00 -16.10 -0.69
C ARG A 94 4.69 -16.99 -1.71
N VAL A 95 5.33 -16.35 -2.69
CA VAL A 95 6.13 -17.02 -3.72
C VAL A 95 7.41 -17.64 -3.14
N SER A 96 8.11 -18.43 -3.95
CA SER A 96 9.40 -18.98 -3.57
C SER A 96 10.44 -17.87 -3.32
N PRO A 97 11.42 -18.06 -2.41
CA PRO A 97 12.47 -17.06 -2.19
C PRO A 97 13.24 -16.70 -3.45
N GLU A 98 13.44 -17.66 -4.36
CA GLU A 98 14.11 -17.44 -5.65
C GLU A 98 13.31 -16.49 -6.55
N GLU A 99 12.00 -16.71 -6.66
CA GLU A 99 11.09 -15.86 -7.43
C GLU A 99 10.90 -14.48 -6.79
N GLU A 100 10.90 -14.41 -5.45
CA GLU A 100 10.89 -13.14 -4.72
C GLU A 100 12.13 -12.29 -5.01
N MET A 101 13.31 -12.91 -5.16
CA MET A 101 14.56 -12.23 -5.50
C MET A 101 14.62 -11.79 -6.97
N GLU A 102 14.07 -12.58 -7.89
CA GLU A 102 14.01 -12.25 -9.32
C GLU A 102 12.99 -11.13 -9.60
N GLY A 103 11.94 -11.06 -8.77
CA GLY A 103 10.86 -10.09 -8.87
C GLY A 103 9.63 -10.69 -9.57
N LEU A 104 8.46 -10.45 -8.97
CA LEU A 104 7.17 -11.00 -9.43
C LEU A 104 6.78 -10.57 -10.86
N ASP A 105 7.30 -9.44 -11.35
CA ASP A 105 7.06 -8.99 -12.72
C ASP A 105 7.55 -10.03 -13.75
N VAL A 106 8.71 -10.64 -13.50
CA VAL A 106 9.31 -11.63 -14.41
C VAL A 106 8.62 -12.98 -14.26
N GLY A 107 8.41 -13.44 -13.02
CA GLY A 107 7.80 -14.73 -12.71
C GLY A 107 6.32 -14.84 -13.12
N GLU A 108 5.52 -13.81 -12.83
CA GLU A 108 4.06 -13.85 -13.08
C GLU A 108 3.65 -13.20 -14.40
N HIS A 109 4.37 -12.16 -14.85
CA HIS A 109 3.96 -11.35 -16.01
C HIS A 109 4.90 -11.49 -17.21
N GLY A 110 6.06 -12.14 -17.07
CA GLY A 110 7.03 -12.33 -18.15
C GLY A 110 7.64 -11.03 -18.68
N ILE A 111 7.54 -9.94 -17.92
CA ILE A 111 8.00 -8.60 -18.30
C ILE A 111 8.86 -8.01 -17.18
N THR A 112 9.65 -7.00 -17.51
CA THR A 112 10.32 -6.16 -16.52
C THR A 112 9.59 -4.83 -16.47
N ALA A 113 9.18 -4.35 -15.30
CA ALA A 113 8.45 -3.07 -15.19
C ALA A 113 9.28 -1.86 -15.68
N TYR A 114 10.61 -1.92 -15.57
CA TYR A 114 11.52 -0.82 -15.93
C TYR A 114 12.76 -1.31 -16.70
N PRO A 115 12.61 -1.72 -17.97
CA PRO A 115 13.70 -2.32 -18.75
C PRO A 115 14.89 -1.37 -18.94
N ASP A 116 14.63 -0.07 -19.16
CA ASP A 116 15.68 0.94 -19.37
C ASP A 116 16.54 1.19 -18.11
N PHE A 117 15.94 1.11 -16.92
CA PHE A 117 16.65 1.28 -15.65
C PHE A 117 17.47 0.04 -15.28
N GLN A 118 16.97 -1.16 -15.58
CA GLN A 118 17.68 -2.43 -15.37
C GLN A 118 18.87 -2.59 -16.33
N LEU A 119 18.75 -2.16 -17.59
CA LEU A 119 19.87 -2.12 -18.53
C LEU A 119 20.97 -1.16 -18.04
N ALA A 120 20.60 0.03 -17.58
CA ALA A 120 21.56 1.01 -17.06
C ALA A 120 22.31 0.50 -15.81
N ALA A 121 21.63 -0.19 -14.90
CA ALA A 121 22.26 -0.81 -13.73
C ALA A 121 23.21 -1.96 -14.12
N THR A 122 22.82 -2.77 -15.11
CA THR A 122 23.63 -3.88 -15.63
C THR A 122 24.89 -3.38 -16.32
N ILE A 123 24.79 -2.32 -17.14
CA ILE A 123 25.95 -1.72 -17.84
C ILE A 123 26.93 -1.05 -16.86
N ARG A 124 26.44 -0.55 -15.72
CA ARG A 124 27.27 0.15 -14.72
C ARG A 124 28.02 -0.79 -13.77
N THR A 125 27.72 -2.09 -13.78
CA THR A 125 28.36 -3.09 -12.92
C THR A 125 29.41 -3.87 -13.73
N PRO A 126 30.72 -3.60 -13.60
CA PRO A 126 31.73 -4.31 -14.36
C PRO A 126 31.86 -5.73 -13.78
N GLY A 127 31.26 -6.73 -14.43
CA GLY A 127 31.47 -8.14 -14.12
C GLY A 127 30.24 -9.05 -14.03
N ALA A 128 29.01 -8.53 -14.16
CA ALA A 128 27.83 -9.39 -14.20
C ALA A 128 27.80 -10.19 -15.52
N ALA A 129 27.84 -11.52 -15.40
CA ALA A 129 27.94 -12.45 -16.51
C ALA A 129 26.83 -12.21 -17.55
N ARG A 130 27.22 -12.22 -18.84
CA ARG A 130 26.31 -12.06 -19.97
C ARG A 130 25.30 -13.21 -19.97
N VAL A 131 24.03 -12.91 -19.73
CA VAL A 131 22.96 -13.88 -19.97
C VAL A 131 22.80 -14.02 -21.48
N SER A 132 23.28 -15.15 -21.99
CA SER A 132 23.19 -15.56 -23.40
C SER A 132 21.75 -15.97 -23.71
N GLY A 133 20.95 -15.06 -24.28
CA GLY A 133 19.61 -15.43 -24.74
C GLY A 133 18.71 -14.34 -25.32
N ALA A 134 19.01 -13.04 -25.14
CA ALA A 134 18.20 -11.99 -25.75
C ALA A 134 18.65 -11.72 -27.19
N GLU A 135 17.98 -12.36 -28.16
CA GLU A 135 18.09 -12.00 -29.56
C GLU A 135 17.68 -10.53 -29.72
N ALA A 136 18.61 -9.69 -30.17
CA ALA A 136 18.36 -8.28 -30.40
C ALA A 136 17.40 -8.12 -31.58
N VAL A 137 16.11 -7.93 -31.28
CA VAL A 137 15.15 -7.42 -32.27
C VAL A 137 15.52 -5.97 -32.56
N ALA A 138 16.29 -5.77 -33.63
CA ALA A 138 16.62 -4.47 -34.16
C ALA A 138 15.33 -3.80 -34.66
N LEU A 139 14.80 -2.85 -33.87
CA LEU A 139 13.75 -1.95 -34.33
C LEU A 139 14.40 -0.85 -35.18
N GLU A 140 14.28 -0.98 -36.49
CA GLU A 140 14.64 0.06 -37.46
C GLU A 140 13.84 1.36 -37.17
N PRO A 141 14.49 2.54 -37.07
CA PRO A 141 13.84 3.78 -36.67
C PRO A 141 13.05 4.38 -37.84
N SER A 142 11.79 3.99 -37.98
CA SER A 142 10.91 4.46 -39.05
C SER A 142 9.88 5.49 -38.59
N PHE A 143 10.20 6.43 -37.69
CA PHE A 143 9.32 7.59 -37.47
C PHE A 143 9.97 8.83 -36.83
N VAL A 144 10.95 9.46 -37.50
CA VAL A 144 11.23 10.90 -37.27
C VAL A 144 11.54 11.56 -38.61
N ARG A 145 10.51 11.85 -39.40
CA ARG A 145 10.60 12.88 -40.46
C ARG A 145 9.36 13.75 -40.43
N ALA A 146 9.18 14.49 -39.34
CA ALA A 146 8.30 15.65 -39.34
C ALA A 146 8.97 16.74 -40.20
N LYS A 147 8.39 16.98 -41.37
CA LYS A 147 8.78 18.02 -42.32
C LYS A 147 8.44 19.38 -41.73
N VAL A 148 9.45 20.15 -41.32
CA VAL A 148 9.31 21.57 -40.96
C VAL A 148 8.95 22.33 -42.26
N PRO A 149 7.79 23.00 -42.37
CA PRO A 149 7.50 23.85 -43.51
C PRO A 149 8.29 25.16 -43.42
N SER A 150 8.88 25.55 -44.54
CA SER A 150 9.66 26.78 -44.71
C SER A 150 8.77 27.97 -45.07
N ALA A 151 9.10 29.12 -44.48
CA ALA A 151 8.62 30.51 -44.69
C ALA A 151 7.33 30.90 -43.94
#